data_AF-A0A653D1V1-F1
#
_entry.id   AF-A0A653D1V1-F1
#
_cell.length_a   1.000
_cell.length_b   1.000
_cell.length_c   1.000
_cell.angle_alpha   90.00
_cell.angle_beta   90.00
_cell.angle_gamma   90.00
#
_symmetry.space_group_name_H-M   'P 1'
#
loop_
_entity.id
_entity.type
_entity.pdbx_description
1 polymer ?
#
loop_
_entity_poly.entity_id
_entity_poly.type
_entity_poly.pdbx_seq_one_letter_code
_entity_poly.pdbx_strand_id
1 'polypeptide(L)'
;MKRGAETNETMAFKFHYLAYIIDELIKFKQRQSNAKKEKADDKKVDVIELFIRNLLKPGKDGYLEYMDAFIKESIREFPYRESTLFRQMVTSLTGKDPPSALSIINAAINGQKGFIDNVSVCSTCGEEKPAKKCSKCKAVQYCDRNCQRLHWHWHKKACQRLSQGVEPTEVACKPDAADISADIQNLLVN
;
A
#
# COMPACT_ATOMS: atom_id res chain seq x y z
N MET A 1 -31.59 -6.95 -21.46
CA MET A 1 -31.42 -7.39 -20.06
C MET A 1 -31.54 -6.19 -19.15
N LYS A 2 -32.59 -6.10 -18.33
CA LYS A 2 -32.63 -5.11 -17.24
C LYS A 2 -31.74 -5.66 -16.13
N ARG A 3 -30.53 -5.13 -15.97
CA ARG A 3 -29.70 -5.39 -14.78
C ARG A 3 -30.57 -5.10 -13.56
N GLY A 4 -30.81 -6.10 -12.73
CA GLY A 4 -31.42 -5.88 -11.41
C GLY A 4 -30.55 -4.90 -10.60
N ALA A 5 -31.01 -4.51 -9.42
CA ALA A 5 -30.18 -3.76 -8.48
C ALA A 5 -28.99 -4.65 -8.03
N GLU A 6 -27.93 -4.71 -8.83
CA GLU A 6 -26.68 -5.38 -8.50
C GLU A 6 -26.09 -4.65 -7.30
N THR A 7 -25.86 -5.37 -6.21
CA THR A 7 -25.18 -4.84 -5.03
C THR A 7 -23.77 -4.40 -5.43
N ASN A 8 -23.44 -3.13 -5.22
CA ASN A 8 -22.11 -2.62 -5.53
C ASN A 8 -21.12 -3.03 -4.42
N GLU A 9 -20.58 -4.25 -4.53
CA GLU A 9 -19.66 -4.85 -3.56
C GLU A 9 -18.40 -3.98 -3.34
N THR A 10 -17.88 -3.38 -4.41
CA THR A 10 -16.73 -2.47 -4.35
C THR A 10 -17.02 -1.23 -3.51
N MET A 11 -18.17 -0.59 -3.71
CA MET A 11 -18.57 0.56 -2.89
C MET A 11 -18.81 0.17 -1.45
N ALA A 12 -19.45 -0.98 -1.20
CA ALA A 12 -19.63 -1.49 0.16
C ALA A 12 -18.29 -1.67 0.88
N PHE A 13 -17.28 -2.23 0.21
CA PHE A 13 -15.95 -2.38 0.78
C PHE A 13 -15.22 -1.04 0.96
N LYS A 14 -15.35 -0.09 0.02
CA LYS A 14 -14.78 1.27 0.17
C LYS A 14 -15.30 1.96 1.44
N PHE A 15 -16.61 1.94 1.66
CA PHE A 15 -17.20 2.55 2.86
C PHE A 15 -16.80 1.81 4.14
N HIS A 16 -16.75 0.47 4.10
CA HIS A 16 -16.24 -0.32 5.21
C HIS A 16 -14.79 0.02 5.55
N TYR A 17 -13.91 0.11 4.56
CA TYR A 17 -12.50 0.42 4.77
C TYR A 17 -12.32 1.83 5.34
N LEU A 18 -13.07 2.82 4.85
CA LEU A 18 -13.06 4.18 5.41
C LEU A 18 -13.55 4.21 6.86
N ALA A 19 -14.66 3.52 7.16
CA ALA A 19 -15.17 3.41 8.53
C ALA A 19 -14.13 2.73 9.45
N TYR A 20 -13.51 1.66 8.97
CA TYR A 20 -12.48 0.93 9.70
C TYR A 20 -11.25 1.79 10.02
N ILE A 21 -10.81 2.64 9.08
CA ILE A 21 -9.73 3.62 9.33
C ILE A 21 -10.13 4.58 10.46
N ILE A 22 -11.34 5.12 10.42
CA ILE A 22 -11.83 6.06 11.44
C ILE A 22 -11.89 5.37 12.81
N ASP A 23 -12.41 4.14 12.87
CA ASP A 23 -12.50 3.37 14.10
C ASP A 23 -11.12 3.06 14.68
N GLU A 24 -10.14 2.68 13.85
CA GLU A 24 -8.79 2.42 14.33
C GLU A 24 -8.09 3.71 14.80
N LEU A 25 -8.35 4.85 14.15
CA LEU A 25 -7.86 6.15 14.63
C LEU A 25 -8.47 6.52 15.99
N ILE A 26 -9.76 6.25 16.21
CA ILE A 26 -10.43 6.46 17.51
C ILE A 26 -9.79 5.56 18.57
N LYS A 27 -9.63 4.26 18.29
CA LYS A 27 -8.97 3.29 19.18
C LYS A 27 -7.52 3.71 19.49
N PHE A 28 -6.78 4.16 18.48
CA PHE A 28 -5.40 4.62 18.61
C PHE A 28 -5.30 5.87 19.49
N LYS A 29 -6.22 6.83 19.32
CA LYS A 29 -6.32 8.03 20.18
C LYS A 29 -6.62 7.66 21.64
N GLN A 30 -7.54 6.73 21.88
CA GLN A 30 -7.88 6.27 23.23
C GLN A 30 -6.70 5.56 23.92
N ARG A 31 -5.98 4.70 23.19
CA ARG A 31 -4.74 4.05 23.69
C ARG A 31 -3.69 5.10 24.10
N GLN A 32 -3.51 6.13 23.27
CA GLN A 32 -2.56 7.23 23.55
C GLN A 32 -3.00 8.13 24.72
N SER A 33 -4.30 8.40 24.88
CA SER A 33 -4.77 9.17 26.05
C SER A 33 -4.57 8.43 27.36
N ASN A 34 -4.68 7.10 27.34
CA ASN A 34 -4.44 6.28 28.52
C ASN A 34 -2.93 6.23 28.85
N ALA A 35 -2.06 6.10 27.84
CA ALA A 35 -0.61 6.11 28.02
C ALA A 35 -0.04 7.49 28.46
N LYS A 36 -0.61 8.60 27.96
CA LYS A 36 -0.19 9.96 28.35
C LYS A 36 -0.59 10.37 29.76
N LYS A 37 -1.56 9.70 30.40
CA LYS A 37 -1.85 9.90 31.82
C LYS A 37 -0.68 9.47 32.73
N GLU A 38 0.25 8.67 32.23
CA GLU A 38 1.40 8.13 33.00
C GLU A 38 2.73 8.85 32.74
N LYS A 39 2.85 9.67 31.68
CA LYS A 39 4.08 10.42 31.38
C LYS A 39 3.75 11.84 30.94
N ALA A 40 3.96 12.78 31.86
CA ALA A 40 3.99 14.20 31.57
C ALA A 40 5.34 14.55 30.93
N ASP A 41 5.24 15.31 29.84
CA ASP A 41 6.33 15.95 29.09
C ASP A 41 6.82 15.19 27.84
N ASP A 42 6.18 15.49 26.69
CA ASP A 42 6.91 15.78 25.46
C ASP A 42 5.97 16.34 24.35
N LYS A 43 6.58 16.99 23.35
CA LYS A 43 5.96 17.56 22.13
C LYS A 43 4.67 16.83 21.72
N LYS A 44 3.55 17.55 21.64
CA LYS A 44 2.25 17.06 21.15
C LYS A 44 2.35 16.71 19.65
N VAL A 45 2.96 15.57 19.32
CA VAL A 45 2.87 14.99 17.98
C VAL A 45 1.41 14.63 17.76
N ASP A 46 0.87 15.10 16.63
CA ASP A 46 -0.50 14.82 16.23
C ASP A 46 -0.74 13.31 16.16
N VAL A 47 -1.91 12.87 16.65
CA VAL A 47 -2.27 11.45 16.74
C VAL A 47 -2.32 10.84 15.34
N ILE A 48 -2.79 11.60 14.36
CA ILE A 48 -2.83 11.19 12.96
C ILE A 48 -1.41 10.99 12.43
N GLU A 49 -0.50 11.93 12.72
CA GLU A 49 0.91 11.80 12.30
C GLU A 49 1.58 10.56 12.94
N LEU A 50 1.29 10.25 14.20
CA LEU A 50 1.79 9.03 14.85
C LEU A 50 1.22 7.76 14.21
N PHE A 51 -0.07 7.74 13.90
CA PHE A 51 -0.71 6.62 13.22
C PHE A 51 -0.08 6.36 11.84
N ILE A 52 0.11 7.42 11.04
CA ILE A 52 0.76 7.32 9.72
C ILE A 52 2.19 6.79 9.85
N ARG A 53 2.96 7.27 10.84
CA ARG A 53 4.34 6.79 11.05
C ARG A 53 4.38 5.29 11.38
N ASN A 54 3.40 4.80 12.13
CA ASN A 54 3.28 3.37 12.44
C ASN A 54 2.89 2.56 11.21
N LEU A 55 1.93 3.08 10.42
CA LEU A 55 1.50 2.45 9.17
C LEU A 55 2.64 2.31 8.17
N LEU A 56 3.47 3.35 8.04
CA LEU A 56 4.58 3.40 7.09
C LEU A 56 5.89 2.83 7.66
N LYS A 57 5.88 2.13 8.80
CA LYS A 57 7.09 1.58 9.41
C LYS A 57 7.55 0.31 8.66
N PRO A 58 8.73 0.33 8.02
CA PRO A 58 9.29 -0.86 7.40
C PRO A 58 9.90 -1.80 8.43
N GLY A 59 9.72 -3.10 8.20
CA GLY A 59 10.46 -4.19 8.80
C GLY A 59 11.91 -4.25 8.34
N LYS A 60 12.61 -5.33 8.68
CA LYS A 60 14.04 -5.52 8.32
C LYS A 60 14.24 -5.69 6.81
N ASP A 61 13.28 -6.33 6.16
CA ASP A 61 13.15 -6.62 4.73
C ASP A 61 12.51 -5.46 3.94
N GLY A 62 12.06 -4.40 4.61
CA GLY A 62 11.31 -3.31 3.98
C GLY A 62 9.79 -3.53 3.96
N TYR A 63 9.31 -4.69 4.40
CA TYR A 63 7.89 -5.02 4.43
C TYR A 63 7.15 -4.20 5.50
N LEU A 64 5.96 -3.71 5.15
CA LEU A 64 5.14 -2.86 6.03
C LEU A 64 4.19 -3.74 6.87
N GLU A 65 4.74 -4.48 7.83
CA GLU A 65 4.02 -5.47 8.67
C GLU A 65 2.74 -4.89 9.31
N TYR A 66 2.82 -3.70 9.90
CA TYR A 66 1.67 -3.07 10.57
C TYR A 66 0.56 -2.71 9.58
N MET A 67 0.92 -2.18 8.40
CA MET A 67 -0.05 -1.86 7.36
C MET A 67 -0.72 -3.12 6.82
N ASP A 68 0.07 -4.17 6.59
CA ASP A 68 -0.46 -5.43 6.08
C ASP A 68 -1.43 -6.09 7.07
N ALA A 69 -1.05 -6.15 8.35
CA ALA A 69 -1.91 -6.65 9.42
C ALA A 69 -3.19 -5.80 9.56
N PHE A 70 -3.07 -4.46 9.52
CA PHE A 70 -4.20 -3.54 9.58
C PHE A 70 -5.21 -3.80 8.45
N ILE A 71 -4.74 -3.96 7.22
CA ILE A 71 -5.61 -4.22 6.05
C ILE A 71 -6.24 -5.61 6.14
N LYS A 72 -5.48 -6.64 6.55
CA LYS A 72 -6.02 -7.99 6.80
C LYS A 72 -7.14 -7.99 7.83
N GLU A 73 -7.00 -7.20 8.89
CA GLU A 73 -8.06 -7.02 9.90
C GLU A 73 -9.29 -6.31 9.32
N SER A 74 -9.09 -5.26 8.51
CA SER A 74 -10.20 -4.61 7.82
C SER A 74 -10.98 -5.59 6.93
N ILE A 75 -10.27 -6.43 6.15
CA ILE A 75 -10.91 -7.45 5.32
C ILE A 75 -11.66 -8.45 6.20
N ARG A 76 -11.05 -8.92 7.29
CA ARG A 76 -11.70 -9.85 8.23
C ARG A 76 -13.00 -9.29 8.80
N GLU A 77 -13.02 -8.03 9.19
CA GLU A 77 -14.20 -7.36 9.77
C GLU A 77 -15.29 -7.02 8.74
N PHE A 78 -15.06 -7.26 7.43
CA PHE A 78 -16.04 -6.95 6.39
C PHE A 78 -17.33 -7.79 6.57
N PRO A 79 -18.52 -7.18 6.69
CA PRO A 79 -19.74 -7.89 7.07
C PRO A 79 -20.32 -8.78 5.96
N TYR A 80 -20.07 -8.47 4.69
CA TYR A 80 -20.67 -9.17 3.55
C TYR A 80 -19.82 -10.38 3.12
N ARG A 81 -19.79 -11.42 3.95
CA ARG A 81 -18.94 -12.62 3.75
C ARG A 81 -19.28 -13.45 2.52
N GLU A 82 -20.54 -13.37 2.07
CA GLU A 82 -20.98 -14.04 0.85
C GLU A 82 -20.65 -13.26 -0.42
N SER A 83 -20.08 -12.05 -0.34
CA SER A 83 -19.76 -11.26 -1.52
C SER A 83 -18.64 -11.91 -2.34
N THR A 84 -18.71 -11.80 -3.66
CA THR A 84 -17.66 -12.34 -4.53
C THR A 84 -16.31 -11.66 -4.26
N LEU A 85 -16.35 -10.35 -4.02
CA LEU A 85 -15.20 -9.52 -3.67
C LEU A 85 -14.50 -10.03 -2.40
N PHE A 86 -15.24 -10.33 -1.34
CA PHE A 86 -14.68 -10.83 -0.09
C PHE A 86 -13.99 -12.18 -0.31
N ARG A 87 -14.68 -13.12 -0.97
CA ARG A 87 -14.12 -14.46 -1.26
C ARG A 87 -12.84 -14.37 -2.09
N GLN A 88 -12.80 -13.49 -3.09
CA GLN A 88 -11.61 -13.26 -3.91
C GLN A 88 -10.45 -12.71 -3.07
N MET A 89 -10.68 -11.66 -2.26
CA MET A 89 -9.64 -11.08 -1.39
C MET A 89 -9.07 -12.12 -0.41
N VAL A 90 -9.94 -12.91 0.24
CA VAL A 90 -9.50 -13.95 1.18
C VAL A 90 -8.72 -15.04 0.46
N THR A 91 -9.19 -15.51 -0.69
CA THR A 91 -8.49 -16.55 -1.47
C THR A 91 -7.09 -16.10 -1.88
N SER A 92 -6.93 -14.84 -2.31
CA SER A 92 -5.62 -14.27 -2.64
C SER A 92 -4.71 -14.14 -1.41
N LEU A 93 -5.25 -13.79 -0.25
CA LEU A 93 -4.49 -13.66 1.00
C LEU A 93 -4.03 -15.00 1.60
N THR A 94 -4.75 -16.09 1.31
CA THR A 94 -4.45 -17.43 1.83
C THR A 94 -3.71 -18.32 0.81
N GLY A 95 -3.29 -17.75 -0.32
CA GLY A 95 -2.49 -18.46 -1.32
C GLY A 95 -1.10 -18.85 -0.80
N LYS A 96 -0.37 -19.65 -1.58
CA LYS A 96 0.99 -20.12 -1.24
C LYS A 96 1.99 -18.98 -1.12
N ASP A 97 1.87 -17.99 -2.00
CA ASP A 97 2.71 -16.79 -2.06
C ASP A 97 1.79 -15.56 -2.18
N PRO A 98 1.13 -15.15 -1.08
CA PRO A 98 0.13 -14.10 -1.15
C PRO A 98 0.79 -12.75 -1.41
N PRO A 99 0.24 -11.93 -2.32
CA PRO A 99 0.71 -10.58 -2.48
C PRO A 99 0.35 -9.75 -1.24
N SER A 100 0.90 -8.54 -1.11
CA SER A 100 0.61 -7.68 0.05
C SER A 100 -0.88 -7.36 0.14
N ALA A 101 -1.41 -7.23 1.36
CA ALA A 101 -2.81 -6.90 1.56
C ALA A 101 -3.20 -5.57 0.88
N LEU A 102 -2.25 -4.63 0.81
CA LEU A 102 -2.40 -3.37 0.08
C LEU A 102 -2.62 -3.59 -1.43
N SER A 103 -1.88 -4.49 -2.07
CA SER A 103 -2.07 -4.74 -3.50
C SER A 103 -3.42 -5.39 -3.78
N ILE A 104 -3.88 -6.28 -2.90
CA ILE A 104 -5.19 -6.94 -3.00
C ILE A 104 -6.32 -5.92 -2.90
N ILE A 105 -6.32 -5.04 -1.88
CA ILE A 105 -7.36 -4.01 -1.77
C ILE A 105 -7.29 -3.00 -2.91
N ASN A 106 -6.09 -2.67 -3.42
CA ASN A 106 -5.96 -1.79 -4.58
C ASN A 106 -6.60 -2.40 -5.84
N ALA A 107 -6.36 -3.69 -6.09
CA ALA A 107 -7.00 -4.40 -7.19
C ALA A 107 -8.53 -4.53 -7.00
N ALA A 108 -8.99 -4.77 -5.76
CA ALA A 108 -10.41 -4.85 -5.42
C ALA A 108 -11.16 -3.52 -5.61
N ILE A 109 -10.51 -2.40 -5.27
CA ILE A 109 -11.10 -1.04 -5.24
C ILE A 109 -10.99 -0.35 -6.60
N ASN A 110 -9.86 -0.50 -7.28
CA ASN A 110 -9.55 0.19 -8.53
C ASN A 110 -9.72 -0.70 -9.77
N GLY A 111 -10.01 -1.99 -9.58
CA GLY A 111 -10.02 -3.00 -10.64
C GLY A 111 -8.62 -3.52 -10.98
N GLN A 112 -8.57 -4.60 -11.76
CA GLN A 112 -7.33 -5.06 -12.38
C GLN A 112 -6.93 -4.05 -13.46
N LYS A 113 -5.89 -3.24 -13.16
CA LYS A 113 -5.27 -2.37 -14.16
C LYS A 113 -4.41 -3.25 -15.07
N GLY A 114 -4.88 -3.56 -16.28
CA GLY A 114 -4.10 -4.35 -17.23
C GLY A 114 -2.77 -3.67 -17.56
N PHE A 115 -1.66 -4.42 -17.54
CA PHE A 115 -0.29 -4.11 -18.01
C PHE A 115 0.31 -2.70 -17.75
N ILE A 116 -0.26 -1.88 -16.87
CA ILE A 116 0.28 -0.56 -16.51
C ILE A 116 1.21 -0.73 -15.30
N ASP A 117 2.30 -1.48 -15.47
CA ASP A 117 3.29 -1.71 -14.39
C ASP A 117 4.26 -0.53 -14.19
N ASN A 118 4.15 0.51 -15.03
CA ASN A 118 5.09 1.65 -15.05
C ASN A 118 4.51 2.97 -14.51
N VAL A 119 3.35 2.96 -13.85
CA VAL A 119 2.86 4.19 -13.19
C VAL A 119 3.61 4.38 -11.89
N SER A 120 4.43 5.44 -11.84
CA SER A 120 5.04 5.84 -10.59
C SER A 120 3.97 6.27 -9.58
N VAL A 121 4.15 5.83 -8.34
CA VAL A 121 3.24 6.14 -7.23
C VAL A 121 3.99 6.85 -6.11
N CYS A 122 3.28 7.69 -5.38
CA CYS A 122 3.83 8.35 -4.20
C CYS A 122 4.19 7.31 -3.13
N SER A 123 5.44 7.33 -2.64
CA SER A 123 5.92 6.42 -1.60
C SER A 123 5.33 6.68 -0.20
N THR A 124 4.32 7.54 -0.09
CA THR A 124 3.64 7.87 1.18
C THR A 124 2.16 7.60 1.12
N CYS A 125 1.46 8.14 0.12
CA CYS A 125 0.01 8.03 0.00
C CYS A 125 -0.45 7.08 -1.12
N GLY A 126 0.46 6.58 -1.97
CA GLY A 126 0.11 5.69 -3.07
C GLY A 126 -0.57 6.36 -4.28
N GLU A 127 -0.80 7.68 -4.25
CA GLU A 127 -1.34 8.42 -5.38
C GLU A 127 -0.44 8.31 -6.62
N GLU A 128 -1.08 8.22 -7.78
CA GLU A 128 -0.39 8.09 -9.07
C GLU A 128 0.26 9.41 -9.50
N LYS A 129 1.26 9.29 -10.38
CA LYS A 129 1.95 10.43 -11.01
C LYS A 129 2.43 11.48 -9.99
N PRO A 130 3.18 11.08 -8.95
CA PRO A 130 3.75 12.01 -7.99
C PRO A 130 4.65 13.04 -8.68
N ALA A 131 4.49 14.31 -8.32
CA ALA A 131 5.15 15.41 -9.01
C ALA A 131 6.64 15.57 -8.69
N LYS A 132 7.13 15.00 -7.57
CA LYS A 132 8.48 15.29 -7.05
C LYS A 132 9.25 14.02 -6.75
N LYS A 133 10.52 13.98 -7.15
CA LYS A 133 11.47 12.92 -6.73
C LYS A 133 12.26 13.37 -5.51
N CYS A 134 12.74 12.42 -4.70
CA CYS A 134 13.72 12.73 -3.66
C CYS A 134 14.97 13.34 -4.30
N SER A 135 15.34 14.56 -3.90
CA SER A 135 16.48 15.28 -4.49
C SER A 135 17.82 14.59 -4.29
N LYS A 136 17.95 13.77 -3.23
CA LYS A 136 19.20 13.11 -2.86
C LYS A 136 19.40 11.76 -3.55
N CYS A 137 18.46 10.83 -3.41
CA CYS A 137 18.60 9.50 -4.01
C CYS A 137 17.93 9.33 -5.37
N LYS A 138 16.97 10.21 -5.71
CA LYS A 138 16.12 10.13 -6.93
C LYS A 138 15.32 8.83 -7.12
N ALA A 139 15.46 7.85 -6.21
CA ALA A 139 14.82 6.54 -6.27
C ALA A 139 13.33 6.55 -5.88
N VAL A 140 12.92 7.40 -4.94
CA VAL A 140 11.52 7.49 -4.47
C VAL A 140 10.85 8.79 -4.92
N GLN A 141 9.52 8.76 -5.05
CA GLN A 141 8.71 9.88 -5.53
C GLN A 141 7.61 10.24 -4.52
N TYR A 142 7.22 11.50 -4.50
CA TYR A 142 6.23 12.09 -3.58
C TYR A 142 5.32 13.06 -4.32
N CYS A 143 4.06 13.16 -3.89
CA CYS A 143 3.16 14.21 -4.36
C CYS A 143 3.72 15.59 -4.02
N ASP A 144 4.13 15.79 -2.77
CA ASP A 144 4.57 17.07 -2.23
C ASP A 144 5.54 16.92 -1.05
N ARG A 145 5.88 18.07 -0.42
CA ARG A 145 6.76 18.13 0.75
C ARG A 145 6.15 17.47 2.00
N ASN A 146 4.82 17.42 2.11
CA ASN A 146 4.14 16.79 3.24
C ASN A 146 4.29 15.27 3.19
N CYS A 147 4.07 14.66 2.02
CA CYS A 147 4.32 13.24 1.80
C CYS A 147 5.78 12.89 2.12
N GLN A 148 6.72 13.66 1.59
CA GLN A 148 8.14 13.48 1.90
C GLN A 148 8.41 13.56 3.42
N ARG A 149 7.87 14.55 4.14
CA ARG A 149 8.07 14.72 5.59
C ARG A 149 7.56 13.51 6.39
N LEU A 150 6.38 12.98 6.03
CA LEU A 150 5.79 11.82 6.70
C LEU A 150 6.66 10.57 6.52
N HIS A 151 7.10 10.29 5.29
CA HIS A 151 7.94 9.13 4.98
C HIS A 151 9.42 9.29 5.39
N TRP A 152 9.91 10.53 5.55
CA TRP A 152 11.33 10.83 5.81
C TRP A 152 11.91 10.09 7.02
N HIS A 153 11.11 9.87 8.06
CA HIS A 153 11.50 9.14 9.27
C HIS A 153 12.14 7.79 8.97
N TRP A 154 11.59 7.09 7.98
CA TRP A 154 12.04 5.78 7.52
C TRP A 154 12.98 5.91 6.33
N HIS A 155 12.63 6.75 5.36
CA HIS A 155 13.40 6.92 4.15
C HIS A 155 14.84 7.39 4.39
N LYS A 156 15.10 8.27 5.36
CA LYS A 156 16.44 8.87 5.58
C LYS A 156 17.58 7.85 5.67
N LYS A 157 17.32 6.67 6.26
CA LYS A 157 18.31 5.58 6.42
C LYS A 157 18.56 4.85 5.09
N ALA A 158 17.52 4.67 4.28
CA ALA A 158 17.64 4.07 2.96
C ALA A 158 18.17 5.07 1.92
N CYS A 159 17.85 6.36 2.07
CA CYS A 159 18.18 7.43 1.13
C CYS A 159 19.68 7.53 0.85
N GLN A 160 20.54 7.35 1.87
CA GLN A 160 21.99 7.35 1.66
C GLN A 160 22.46 6.16 0.82
N ARG A 161 21.95 4.97 1.11
CA ARG A 161 22.30 3.74 0.38
C ARG A 161 21.85 3.83 -1.08
N LEU A 162 20.61 4.24 -1.30
CA LEU A 162 20.04 4.42 -2.64
C LEU A 162 20.76 5.51 -3.44
N SER A 163 21.27 6.58 -2.80
CA SER A 163 22.02 7.61 -3.51
C SER A 163 23.38 7.14 -4.05
N GLN A 164 23.87 5.99 -3.58
CA GLN A 164 25.12 5.39 -4.03
C GLN A 164 24.92 4.34 -5.15
N GLY A 165 23.70 4.19 -5.67
CA GLY A 165 23.38 3.23 -6.73
C GLY A 165 23.28 1.77 -6.26
N VAL A 166 23.22 1.53 -4.95
CA VAL A 166 22.92 0.20 -4.40
C VAL A 166 21.40 0.03 -4.39
N GLU A 167 20.87 -0.48 -5.49
CA GLU A 167 19.48 -0.93 -5.56
C GLU A 167 19.24 -2.05 -4.53
N PRO A 168 18.07 -2.10 -3.85
CA PRO A 168 17.68 -3.27 -3.10
C PRO A 168 17.70 -4.49 -4.04
N THR A 169 18.29 -5.60 -3.60
CA THR A 169 18.36 -6.84 -4.37
C THR A 169 16.95 -7.41 -4.56
N GLU A 170 16.24 -6.93 -5.58
CA GLU A 170 15.19 -7.71 -6.23
C GLU A 170 15.87 -8.84 -7.01
N VAL A 171 15.44 -10.07 -6.73
CA VAL A 171 15.92 -11.28 -7.40
C VAL A 171 15.54 -11.20 -8.87
N ALA A 172 16.47 -10.73 -9.69
CA ALA A 172 16.35 -10.68 -11.14
C ALA A 172 16.85 -11.98 -11.76
N CYS A 173 15.95 -12.92 -12.07
CA CYS A 173 16.10 -13.69 -13.29
C CYS A 173 15.53 -12.82 -14.41
N LYS A 174 16.39 -11.98 -15.01
CA LYS A 174 16.03 -11.26 -16.23
C LYS A 174 16.33 -12.19 -17.40
N PRO A 175 15.32 -12.80 -18.07
CA PRO A 175 15.54 -13.34 -19.39
C PRO A 175 15.88 -12.19 -20.36
N ASP A 176 16.74 -12.48 -21.34
CA ASP A 176 17.19 -11.51 -22.34
C ASP A 176 15.97 -10.92 -23.09
N ALA A 177 15.78 -9.61 -22.98
CA ALA A 177 14.64 -8.92 -23.56
C ALA A 177 14.61 -8.99 -25.10
N ALA A 178 15.76 -9.26 -25.73
CA ALA A 178 15.87 -9.37 -27.18
C ALA A 178 15.20 -10.65 -27.71
N ASP A 179 15.41 -11.79 -27.04
CA ASP A 179 14.86 -13.09 -27.48
C ASP A 179 13.33 -13.14 -27.32
N ILE A 180 12.82 -12.57 -26.22
CA ILE A 180 11.37 -12.54 -25.94
C ILE A 180 10.64 -11.63 -26.94
N SER A 181 11.27 -10.53 -27.39
CA SER A 181 10.63 -9.59 -28.32
C SER A 181 10.42 -10.19 -29.71
N ALA A 182 11.32 -11.05 -30.18
CA ALA A 182 11.19 -11.71 -31.48
C ALA A 182 10.09 -12.79 -31.46
N ASP A 183 10.06 -13.60 -30.39
CA ASP A 183 9.06 -14.65 -30.22
C ASP A 183 7.65 -14.09 -30.02
N ILE A 184 7.50 -12.97 -29.31
CA ILE A 184 6.20 -12.30 -29.14
C ILE A 184 5.70 -11.69 -30.46
N GLN A 185 6.58 -11.10 -31.28
CA GLN A 185 6.19 -10.53 -32.57
C GLN A 185 5.70 -11.60 -33.55
N ASN A 186 6.26 -12.81 -33.49
CA ASN A 186 5.82 -13.93 -34.32
C ASN A 186 4.42 -14.46 -33.96
N LEU A 187 3.92 -14.21 -32.74
CA LEU A 187 2.57 -14.61 -32.31
C LEU A 187 1.45 -13.70 -32.84
N LEU A 188 1.78 -12.53 -33.41
CA LEU A 188 0.81 -11.57 -33.94
C LEU A 188 0.53 -11.75 -35.44
N VAL A 189 1.28 -12.63 -36.12
CA VAL A 189 1.26 -12.78 -37.59
C VAL A 189 0.58 -14.09 -38.05
N ASN A 190 -0.08 -14.83 -37.15
CA ASN A 190 -0.94 -15.96 -37.50
C ASN A 190 -2.42 -15.66 -37.25
#